data_AF-A0A3A1YJI8-F1
#
_entry.id   AF-A0A3A1YJI8-F1
#
_cell.length_a   1.000
_cell.length_b   1.000
_cell.length_c   1.000
_cell.angle_alpha   90.00
_cell.angle_beta   90.00
_cell.angle_gamma   90.00
#
_symmetry.space_group_name_H-M   'P 1'
#
loop_
_entity.id
_entity.type
_entity.pdbx_description
1 polymer ?
#
loop_
_entity_poly.entity_id
_entity_poly.type
_entity_poly.pdbx_seq_one_letter_code
_entity_poly.pdbx_strand_id
1 'polypeptide(L)' 'MKKNKLVALCMFFLCVLGFAQQESQYTQYMYNTMMFNPGYTGSRGVDSFFGIFRAQWIGLD' A
#
# COMPACT_ATOMS: atom_id res chain seq x y z
N MET A 1 -14.67 -28.05 29.14
CA MET A 1 -15.23 -27.91 27.77
C MET A 1 -15.96 -26.59 27.54
N LYS A 2 -16.95 -26.18 28.36
CA LYS A 2 -17.69 -24.91 28.16
C LYS A 2 -16.79 -23.65 28.24
N LYS A 3 -15.81 -23.63 29.16
CA LYS A 3 -14.84 -22.53 29.29
C LYS A 3 -13.96 -22.35 28.04
N ASN A 4 -13.49 -23.44 27.42
CA ASN A 4 -12.70 -23.38 26.19
C ASN A 4 -13.50 -22.83 25.01
N LYS A 5 -14.81 -23.15 24.94
CA LYS A 5 -15.70 -22.56 23.92
C LYS A 5 -15.88 -21.06 24.11
N LEU A 6 -15.99 -20.60 25.37
CA LEU A 6 -16.08 -19.18 25.69
C LEU A 6 -14.79 -18.43 25.31
N VAL A 7 -13.62 -19.00 25.63
CA VAL A 7 -12.32 -18.42 25.26
C VAL A 7 -12.16 -18.33 23.75
N ALA A 8 -12.55 -19.38 23.00
CA ALA A 8 -12.51 -19.36 21.54
C ALA A 8 -13.45 -18.29 20.96
N LEU A 9 -14.63 -18.11 21.53
CA LEU A 9 -15.58 -17.07 21.14
C LEU A 9 -15.00 -15.66 21.39
N CYS A 10 -14.38 -15.43 22.54
CA CYS A 10 -13.72 -14.16 22.84
C CYS A 10 -12.56 -13.87 21.87
N MET A 11 -11.74 -14.87 21.55
CA MET A 11 -10.66 -14.72 20.57
C MET A 11 -11.19 -14.39 19.17
N PHE A 12 -12.31 -14.98 18.76
CA PHE A 12 -12.93 -14.66 17.47
C PHE A 12 -13.38 -13.19 17.36
N PHE A 13 -13.99 -12.64 18.41
CA PHE A 13 -14.39 -11.23 18.43
C PHE A 13 -13.20 -10.26 18.45
N LEU A 14 -12.10 -10.63 19.10
CA LEU A 14 -10.88 -9.82 19.13
C LEU A 14 -10.23 -9.66 17.74
N CYS A 15 -10.31 -10.67 16.87
CA CYS A 15 -9.78 -10.60 15.52
C CYS A 15 -10.45 -9.52 14.65
N VAL A 16 -11.71 -9.16 14.93
CA VAL A 16 -12.47 -8.16 14.16
C VAL A 16 -12.09 -6.73 14.56
N LEU A 17 -11.53 -6.53 15.75
CA LEU A 17 -11.18 -5.21 16.29
C LEU A 17 -9.78 -4.74 15.86
N GLY A 18 -9.00 -5.58 15.18
CA GLY A 18 -7.65 -5.25 14.74
C GLY A 18 -7.63 -4.43 13.45
N PHE A 19 -7.17 -3.19 13.51
CA PHE A 19 -6.84 -2.34 12.34
C PHE A 19 -5.47 -2.70 11.75
N ALA A 20 -5.21 -3.99 11.51
CA ALA A 20 -3.90 -4.47 11.05
C ALA A 20 -3.69 -4.35 9.53
N GLN A 21 -4.74 -4.01 8.77
CA GLN A 21 -4.64 -3.88 7.33
C GLN A 21 -3.99 -2.53 7.00
N GLN A 22 -2.69 -2.54 6.72
CA GLN A 22 -2.02 -1.40 6.10
C GLN A 22 -2.71 -1.08 4.78
N GLU A 23 -2.85 0.21 4.48
CA GLU A 23 -3.30 0.63 3.16
C GLU A 23 -2.40 0.00 2.09
N SER A 24 -3.02 -0.34 0.95
CA SER A 24 -2.28 -0.87 -0.18
C SER A 24 -1.19 0.13 -0.57
N GLN A 25 0.07 -0.23 -0.31
CA GLN A 25 1.20 0.54 -0.80
C GLN A 25 1.43 0.17 -2.26
N TYR A 26 0.85 0.95 -3.17
CA TYR A 26 1.17 0.84 -4.58
C TYR A 26 2.62 1.26 -4.80
N THR A 27 3.38 0.40 -5.47
CA THR A 27 4.73 0.76 -5.88
C THR A 27 4.65 1.92 -6.88
N GLN A 28 5.62 2.83 -6.80
CA GLN A 28 5.77 3.93 -7.78
C GLN A 28 5.78 3.41 -9.23
N TYR A 29 6.10 2.14 -9.44
CA TYR A 29 6.04 1.47 -10.74
C TYR A 29 4.66 1.57 -11.41
N MET A 30 3.56 1.39 -10.66
CA MET A 30 2.22 1.37 -11.27
C MET A 30 1.79 2.76 -11.78
N TYR A 31 2.26 3.82 -11.11
CA TYR A 31 1.93 5.20 -11.46
C TYR A 31 2.98 5.89 -12.33
N ASN A 32 4.23 5.38 -12.36
CA ASN A 32 5.38 5.99 -13.04
C ASN A 32 6.15 4.97 -13.88
N THR A 33 5.48 4.24 -14.77
CA THR A 33 6.13 3.28 -15.69
C THR A 33 7.22 3.92 -16.54
N MET A 34 7.09 5.21 -16.88
CA MET A 34 8.09 5.99 -17.62
C MET A 34 9.43 6.12 -16.87
N MET A 35 9.42 6.16 -15.53
CA MET A 35 10.64 6.27 -14.71
C MET A 35 11.45 4.96 -14.68
N PHE A 36 10.77 3.82 -14.81
CA PHE A 36 11.40 2.49 -14.74
C PHE A 36 11.70 1.89 -16.11
N ASN A 37 10.87 2.17 -17.11
CA ASN A 37 11.05 1.69 -18.48
C ASN A 37 11.28 2.88 -19.42
N PRO A 38 12.53 3.22 -19.75
CA PRO A 38 12.85 4.29 -20.69
C PRO A 38 12.20 4.11 -22.06
N GLY A 39 12.00 2.87 -22.52
CA GLY A 39 11.30 2.56 -23.78
C GLY A 39 9.80 2.87 -23.76
N TYR A 40 9.21 3.09 -22.58
CA TYR A 40 7.85 3.60 -22.45
C TYR A 40 7.77 5.12 -22.67
N THR A 41 8.87 5.84 -22.54
CA THR A 41 8.93 7.30 -22.77
C THR A 41 8.62 7.59 -24.23
N GLY A 42 7.61 8.44 -24.48
CA GLY A 42 7.18 8.77 -25.83
C GLY A 42 6.41 7.67 -26.58
N SER A 43 6.24 6.48 -25.99
CA SER A 43 5.48 5.37 -26.61
C SER A 43 4.03 5.70 -26.93
N ARG A 44 3.46 6.70 -26.25
CA ARG A 44 2.09 7.19 -26.47
C ARG A 44 1.96 8.17 -27.64
N GLY A 45 3.07 8.54 -28.30
CA GLY A 45 3.06 9.45 -29.46
C GLY A 45 2.68 10.89 -29.14
N VAL A 46 2.76 11.29 -27.87
CA VAL A 46 2.46 12.65 -27.41
C VAL A 46 3.58 13.16 -26.52
N ASP A 47 3.87 14.45 -26.64
CA ASP A 47 4.83 15.13 -25.79
C ASP A 47 4.33 15.10 -24.34
N SER A 48 5.19 14.64 -23.44
CA SER A 48 4.83 14.39 -22.03
C SER A 48 5.93 14.93 -21.13
N PHE A 49 5.55 15.69 -20.11
CA PHE A 49 6.44 16.15 -19.05
C PHE A 49 5.94 15.60 -17.71
N PHE A 50 6.84 15.10 -16.86
CA PHE A 50 6.47 14.48 -15.59
C PHE A 50 7.43 14.91 -14.47
N GLY A 51 6.88 15.10 -13.26
CA GLY A 51 7.65 15.44 -12.06
C GLY A 51 7.21 14.59 -10.87
N ILE A 52 8.16 14.15 -10.05
CA ILE A 52 7.90 13.34 -8.85
C ILE A 52 8.44 14.08 -7.63
N PHE A 53 7.62 14.18 -6.60
CA PHE A 53 8.00 14.64 -5.28
C PHE A 53 7.82 13.51 -4.27
N ARG A 54 8.81 13.30 -3.38
CA ARG A 54 8.80 12.24 -2.36
C ARG A 54 9.13 12.82 -1.00
N ALA A 55 8.28 12.55 -0.01
CA ALA A 55 8.36 13.08 1.35
C ALA A 55 8.22 11.99 2.43
N GLN A 56 8.80 10.81 2.20
CA GLN A 56 8.53 9.62 3.03
C GLN A 56 9.13 9.65 4.44
N TRP A 57 10.14 10.48 4.69
CA TRP A 57 10.89 10.49 5.95
C TRP A 57 10.74 11.83 6.70
N ILE A 58 9.70 12.59 6.39
CA ILE A 58 9.40 13.85 7.08
C ILE A 58 8.67 13.54 8.39
N GLY A 59 9.11 14.12 9.51
CA GLY A 59 8.43 13.99 10.80
C GLY A 59 8.68 12.66 11.52
N LEU A 60 9.87 12.07 11.37
CA LEU A 60 10.28 10.83 12.04
C LEU A 60 11.07 11.05 13.33
N ASP A 61 11.08 12.30 13.79
CA ASP A 61 11.54 12.79 15.09
C ASP A 61 10.54 12.51 16.24
#